data_AF-A0A9P4X113-F1
#
_entry.id   AF-A0A9P4X113-F1
#
_cell.length_a   1.000
_cell.length_b   1.000
_cell.length_c   1.000
_cell.angle_alpha   90.00
_cell.angle_beta   90.00
_cell.angle_gamma   90.00
#
_symmetry.space_group_name_H-M   'P 1'
#
loop_
_entity.id
_entity.type
_entity.pdbx_description
1 polymer ?
#
loop_
_entity_poly.entity_id
_entity_poly.type
_entity_poly.pdbx_seq_one_letter_code
_entity_poly.pdbx_strand_id
1 'polypeptide(L)'
;MVVKSGVGAAPAGFRETTLRTRVWLGFLSALAVVFLQGFFHLNGAFAAMSKHAEEGRFSNGKPLYHVYMGYPVVDKMLALSVSFWDPVCHQSRVVKLLSITLSASLQSLGVFALVESLRLGKKHIVLRWCGLNVFCWQYIGAAIFIPLYFVVEVENHFAGKAPDPAVPHGQAKALLLASVLTIIHLYRMVYFPPASITTSQHQAFMAVWQLAPFFCLATLLAISSCFSGSTQSRNADARWIKITCLVYGLLSAVAHIGVHIALSTSHDPSVSQAAAYIPRFDALWRRDTAASVFIEKSIFFL
;
A
#
# COMPACT_ATOMS: atom_id res chain seq x y z
N MET A 1 -42.51 -17.44 -9.27
CA MET A 1 -41.82 -18.70 -9.62
C MET A 1 -40.33 -18.49 -9.35
N VAL A 2 -39.83 -18.94 -8.19
CA VAL A 2 -38.42 -18.75 -7.79
C VAL A 2 -37.62 -19.90 -8.36
N VAL A 3 -36.85 -19.62 -9.42
CA VAL A 3 -35.86 -20.58 -9.94
C VAL A 3 -34.77 -20.71 -8.89
N LYS A 4 -34.82 -21.77 -8.07
CA LYS A 4 -33.66 -22.21 -7.28
C LYS A 4 -32.60 -22.64 -8.27
N SER A 5 -31.65 -21.76 -8.58
CA SER A 5 -30.43 -22.15 -9.27
C SER A 5 -29.70 -23.15 -8.36
N GLY A 6 -29.66 -24.40 -8.79
CA GLY A 6 -28.87 -25.43 -8.14
C GLY A 6 -27.40 -25.03 -8.23
N VAL A 7 -26.84 -24.58 -7.10
CA VAL A 7 -25.39 -24.43 -6.96
C VAL A 7 -24.82 -25.84 -6.96
N GLY A 8 -24.40 -26.30 -8.14
CA GLY A 8 -23.70 -27.58 -8.28
C GLY A 8 -22.50 -27.62 -7.35
N ALA A 9 -22.34 -28.72 -6.61
CA ALA A 9 -21.20 -28.90 -5.73
C ALA A 9 -19.89 -28.78 -6.54
N ALA A 10 -18.97 -27.96 -6.06
CA ALA A 10 -17.67 -27.81 -6.71
C ALA A 10 -16.95 -29.18 -6.81
N PRO A 11 -16.32 -29.50 -7.96
CA PRO A 11 -15.67 -30.79 -8.19
C PRO A 11 -14.58 -31.08 -7.14
N ALA A 12 -14.38 -32.33 -6.77
CA ALA A 12 -13.50 -32.73 -5.65
C ALA A 12 -12.06 -32.19 -5.77
N GLY A 13 -11.47 -32.23 -6.97
CA GLY A 13 -10.11 -31.70 -7.22
C GLY A 13 -9.96 -30.19 -7.00
N PHE A 14 -11.08 -29.45 -6.98
CA PHE A 14 -11.08 -28.01 -6.74
C PHE A 14 -10.99 -27.65 -5.26
N ARG A 15 -11.53 -28.50 -4.37
CA ARG A 15 -11.39 -28.29 -2.93
C ARG A 15 -9.94 -28.45 -2.49
N GLU A 16 -9.24 -29.41 -3.10
CA GLU A 16 -7.83 -29.69 -2.82
C GLU A 16 -6.91 -28.55 -3.26
N THR A 17 -7.12 -28.01 -4.47
CA THR A 17 -6.35 -26.85 -4.95
C THR A 17 -6.59 -25.60 -4.10
N THR A 18 -7.85 -25.36 -3.70
CA THR A 18 -8.19 -24.24 -2.82
C THR A 18 -7.52 -24.38 -1.45
N LEU A 19 -7.54 -25.58 -0.86
CA LEU A 19 -6.88 -25.86 0.42
C LEU A 19 -5.37 -25.63 0.33
N ARG A 20 -4.73 -26.14 -0.72
CA ARG A 20 -3.29 -25.96 -0.94
C ARG A 20 -2.93 -24.48 -1.06
N THR A 21 -3.68 -23.70 -1.84
CA THR A 21 -3.47 -22.25 -1.98
C THR A 21 -3.58 -21.54 -0.63
N ARG A 22 -4.57 -21.88 0.21
CA ARG A 22 -4.72 -21.31 1.56
C ARG A 22 -3.50 -21.57 2.43
N VAL A 23 -3.00 -22.80 2.44
CA VAL A 23 -1.83 -23.18 3.25
C VAL A 23 -0.61 -22.38 2.82
N TRP A 24 -0.35 -22.27 1.51
CA TRP A 24 0.80 -21.52 1.01
C TRP A 24 0.70 -20.03 1.30
N LEU A 25 -0.46 -19.40 1.05
CA LEU A 25 -0.64 -17.98 1.33
C LEU A 25 -0.56 -17.69 2.83
N GLY A 26 -1.14 -18.55 3.67
CA GLY A 26 -1.03 -18.43 5.13
C GLY A 26 0.41 -18.58 5.61
N PHE A 27 1.15 -19.54 5.05
CA PHE A 27 2.58 -19.71 5.33
C PHE A 27 3.40 -18.48 4.92
N LEU A 28 3.15 -17.91 3.74
CA LEU A 28 3.80 -16.68 3.28
C LEU A 28 3.53 -15.50 4.22
N SER A 29 2.29 -15.33 4.68
CA SER A 29 1.96 -14.30 5.67
C SER A 29 2.67 -14.53 7.01
N ALA A 30 2.74 -15.76 7.50
CA ALA A 30 3.47 -16.07 8.73
C ALA A 30 4.97 -15.77 8.60
N LEU A 31 5.56 -16.13 7.45
CA LEU A 31 6.95 -15.83 7.14
C LEU A 31 7.20 -14.31 7.05
N ALA A 32 6.27 -13.57 6.43
CA ALA A 32 6.31 -12.11 6.37
C ALA A 32 6.21 -11.47 7.76
N VAL A 33 5.44 -12.02 8.71
CA VAL A 33 5.43 -11.52 10.09
C VAL A 33 6.82 -11.66 10.72
N VAL A 34 7.46 -12.81 10.55
CA VAL A 34 8.80 -13.05 11.12
C VAL A 34 9.84 -12.12 10.48
N PHE A 35 9.87 -12.02 9.16
CA PHE A 35 10.89 -11.23 8.48
C PHE A 35 10.66 -9.73 8.54
N LEU A 36 9.43 -9.27 8.32
CA LEU A 36 9.13 -7.84 8.32
C LEU A 36 9.05 -7.31 9.75
N GLN A 37 8.17 -7.87 10.58
CA GLN A 37 7.96 -7.34 11.95
C GLN A 37 9.02 -7.86 12.92
N GLY A 38 9.35 -9.15 12.87
CA GLY A 38 10.35 -9.74 13.76
C GLY A 38 11.70 -9.03 13.65
N PHE A 39 12.28 -8.89 12.45
CA PHE A 39 13.56 -8.19 12.31
C PHE A 39 13.46 -6.69 12.61
N PHE A 40 12.36 -6.05 12.27
CA PHE A 40 12.12 -4.63 12.57
C PHE A 40 12.03 -4.33 14.07
N HIS A 41 11.55 -5.29 14.86
CA HIS A 41 11.60 -5.21 16.32
C HIS A 41 12.99 -5.58 16.86
N LEU A 42 13.59 -6.65 16.36
CA LEU A 42 14.89 -7.17 16.84
C LEU A 42 16.05 -6.21 16.58
N ASN A 43 16.04 -5.49 15.47
CA ASN A 43 17.07 -4.49 15.16
C ASN A 43 16.86 -3.16 15.93
N GLY A 44 15.72 -2.98 16.61
CA GLY A 44 15.42 -1.77 17.38
C GLY A 44 14.84 -0.61 16.56
N ALA A 45 14.50 -0.81 15.28
CA ALA A 45 13.93 0.23 14.42
C ALA A 45 12.57 0.73 14.96
N PHE A 46 11.70 -0.17 15.41
CA PHE A 46 10.42 0.23 16.02
C PHE A 46 10.62 1.10 17.27
N ALA A 47 11.62 0.76 18.10
CA ALA A 47 11.95 1.52 19.30
C ALA A 47 12.50 2.91 18.95
N ALA A 48 13.38 3.01 17.93
CA ALA A 48 13.86 4.29 17.42
C ALA A 48 12.71 5.18 16.93
N MET A 49 11.78 4.62 16.15
CA MET A 49 10.64 5.38 15.63
C MET A 49 9.71 5.85 16.74
N SER A 50 9.45 5.00 17.73
CA SER A 50 8.63 5.36 18.89
C SER A 50 9.28 6.50 19.67
N LYS A 51 10.60 6.41 19.89
CA LYS A 51 11.39 7.46 20.53
C LYS A 51 11.34 8.77 19.75
N HIS A 52 11.56 8.75 18.44
CA HIS A 52 11.51 9.97 17.61
C HIS A 52 10.12 10.61 17.62
N ALA A 53 9.06 9.80 17.56
CA ALA A 53 7.67 10.26 17.63
C ALA A 53 7.34 10.90 18.98
N GLU A 54 7.94 10.41 20.07
CA GLU A 54 7.76 10.95 21.42
C GLU A 54 8.60 12.21 21.70
N GLU A 55 9.85 12.23 21.23
CA GLU A 55 10.78 13.36 21.43
C GLU A 55 10.55 14.50 20.42
N GLY A 56 9.81 14.24 19.33
CA GLY A 56 9.58 15.21 18.27
C GLY A 56 10.87 15.57 17.49
N ARG A 57 11.89 14.71 17.53
CA ARG A 57 13.18 14.90 16.86
C ARG A 57 13.77 13.56 16.45
N PHE A 58 14.48 13.56 15.32
CA PHE A 58 15.32 12.45 14.90
C PHE A 58 16.64 12.46 15.67
N SER A 59 17.34 11.33 15.75
CA SER A 59 18.66 11.22 16.39
C SER A 59 19.78 12.06 15.75
N ASN A 60 19.58 12.59 14.53
CA ASN A 60 20.47 13.58 13.91
C ASN A 60 20.10 15.04 14.25
N GLY A 61 19.15 15.25 15.16
CA GLY A 61 18.67 16.57 15.57
C GLY A 61 17.62 17.20 14.63
N LYS A 62 17.30 16.59 13.48
CA LYS A 62 16.25 17.07 12.59
C LYS A 62 14.91 17.08 13.34
N PRO A 63 14.12 18.16 13.30
CA PRO A 63 12.81 18.19 13.94
C PRO A 63 11.82 17.25 13.23
N LEU A 64 11.00 16.59 14.03
CA LEU A 64 9.84 15.83 13.58
C LEU A 64 8.57 16.62 13.94
N TYR A 65 7.78 16.92 12.92
CA TYR A 65 6.48 17.54 13.09
C TYR A 65 5.53 16.56 13.80
N HIS A 66 4.71 17.06 14.73
CA HIS A 66 3.93 16.20 15.64
C HIS A 66 2.44 16.58 15.73
N VAL A 67 1.99 17.61 15.03
CA VAL A 67 0.58 18.02 15.01
C VAL A 67 0.07 17.98 13.58
N TYR A 68 -0.61 16.92 13.18
CA TYR A 68 -1.09 16.76 11.81
C TYR A 68 -2.58 17.07 11.70
N MET A 69 -3.38 16.43 12.55
CA MET A 69 -4.83 16.54 12.59
C MET A 69 -5.32 17.24 13.87
N GLY A 70 -4.45 17.42 14.88
CA GLY A 70 -4.80 18.04 16.16
C GLY A 70 -5.39 17.06 17.19
N TYR A 71 -5.37 15.76 16.89
CA TYR A 71 -5.85 14.71 17.81
C TYR A 71 -4.67 13.90 18.33
N PRO A 72 -4.35 13.92 19.64
CA PRO A 72 -3.10 13.36 20.16
C PRO A 72 -2.82 11.90 19.77
N VAL A 73 -3.85 11.04 19.79
CA VAL A 73 -3.71 9.61 19.43
C VAL A 73 -3.44 9.45 17.93
N VAL A 74 -4.17 10.18 17.09
CA VAL A 74 -4.00 10.13 15.62
C VAL A 74 -2.63 10.71 15.25
N ASP A 75 -2.26 11.84 15.85
CA ASP A 75 -1.00 12.51 15.61
C ASP A 75 0.20 11.66 16.06
N LYS A 76 0.09 10.91 17.17
CA LYS A 76 1.12 9.94 17.56
C LYS A 76 1.28 8.82 16.53
N MET A 77 0.17 8.27 16.02
CA MET A 77 0.22 7.23 14.97
C MET A 77 0.80 7.76 13.65
N LEU A 78 0.45 8.99 13.27
CA LEU A 78 0.98 9.65 12.08
C LEU A 78 2.47 9.99 12.25
N ALA A 79 2.88 10.52 13.41
CA ALA A 79 4.27 10.81 13.72
C ALA A 79 5.14 9.55 13.67
N LEU A 80 4.64 8.41 14.17
CA LEU A 80 5.33 7.13 14.03
C LEU A 80 5.57 6.79 12.56
N SER A 81 4.54 6.91 11.72
CA SER A 81 4.67 6.68 10.27
C SER A 81 5.65 7.65 9.61
N VAL A 82 5.60 8.95 9.95
CA VAL A 82 6.55 9.93 9.40
C VAL A 82 7.97 9.63 9.87
N SER A 83 8.16 9.16 11.11
CA SER A 83 9.47 8.73 11.59
C SER A 83 10.04 7.54 10.80
N PHE A 84 9.19 6.72 10.17
CA PHE A 84 9.63 5.67 9.24
C PHE A 84 9.96 6.25 7.86
N TRP A 85 9.02 7.00 7.27
CA TRP A 85 9.10 7.41 5.87
C TRP A 85 10.07 8.57 5.61
N ASP A 86 10.30 9.46 6.58
CA ASP A 86 11.23 10.58 6.39
C ASP A 86 12.68 10.10 6.20
N PRO A 87 13.22 9.17 7.02
CA PRO A 87 14.51 8.55 6.74
C PRO A 87 14.56 7.81 5.40
N VAL A 88 13.51 7.05 5.05
CA VAL A 88 13.40 6.35 3.76
C VAL A 88 13.51 7.31 2.58
N CYS A 89 12.92 8.51 2.69
CA CYS A 89 12.89 9.49 1.61
C CYS A 89 14.16 10.36 1.49
N HIS A 90 14.98 10.45 2.54
CA HIS A 90 16.07 11.43 2.60
C HIS A 90 17.46 10.86 2.90
N GLN A 91 17.56 9.79 3.68
CA GLN A 91 18.86 9.36 4.22
C GLN A 91 19.61 8.45 3.25
N SER A 92 18.89 7.65 2.46
CA SER A 92 19.49 6.70 1.53
C SER A 92 18.81 6.75 0.17
N ARG A 93 19.60 7.05 -0.86
CA ARG A 93 19.10 7.12 -2.24
C ARG A 93 18.63 5.75 -2.72
N VAL A 94 19.36 4.69 -2.41
CA VAL A 94 18.98 3.33 -2.82
C VAL A 94 17.68 2.88 -2.15
N VAL A 95 17.51 3.17 -0.86
CA VAL A 95 16.27 2.88 -0.12
C VAL A 95 15.10 3.70 -0.67
N LYS A 96 15.31 4.98 -0.98
CA LYS A 96 14.30 5.81 -1.64
C LYS A 96 13.87 5.20 -2.97
N LEU A 97 14.82 4.80 -3.82
CA LEU A 97 14.52 4.17 -5.12
C LEU A 97 13.74 2.86 -4.96
N LEU A 98 14.14 2.00 -4.02
CA LEU A 98 13.41 0.77 -3.73
C LEU A 98 11.97 1.07 -3.25
N SER A 99 11.82 2.03 -2.35
CA SER A 99 10.50 2.44 -1.85
C SER A 99 9.60 3.05 -2.93
N ILE A 100 10.17 3.74 -3.95
CA ILE A 100 9.44 4.21 -5.13
C ILE A 100 8.82 3.02 -5.88
N THR A 101 9.58 1.95 -6.13
CA THR A 101 9.04 0.76 -6.82
C THR A 101 7.97 0.06 -6.00
N LEU A 102 8.26 -0.19 -4.72
CA LEU A 102 7.34 -0.87 -3.80
C LEU A 102 6.04 -0.09 -3.66
N SER A 103 6.12 1.20 -3.34
CA SER A 103 4.93 2.03 -3.16
C SER A 103 4.14 2.19 -4.44
N ALA A 104 4.76 2.31 -5.62
CA ALA A 104 4.03 2.35 -6.88
C ALA A 104 3.20 1.07 -7.10
N SER A 105 3.79 -0.11 -6.85
CA SER A 105 3.06 -1.39 -6.90
C SER A 105 1.94 -1.48 -5.86
N LEU A 106 2.19 -1.04 -4.63
CA LEU A 106 1.18 -1.07 -3.57
C LEU A 106 0.02 -0.11 -3.84
N GLN A 107 0.27 1.07 -4.43
CA GLN A 107 -0.81 1.97 -4.84
C GLN A 107 -1.66 1.35 -5.96
N SER A 108 -1.02 0.68 -6.93
CA SER A 108 -1.75 -0.04 -7.99
C SER A 108 -2.59 -1.19 -7.41
N LEU A 109 -2.04 -1.97 -6.49
CA LEU A 109 -2.78 -3.01 -5.80
C LEU A 109 -3.93 -2.44 -4.94
N GLY A 110 -3.71 -1.32 -4.26
CA GLY A 110 -4.72 -0.62 -3.48
C GLY A 110 -5.90 -0.19 -4.32
N VAL A 111 -5.66 0.34 -5.52
CA VAL A 111 -6.73 0.69 -6.46
C VAL A 111 -7.41 -0.54 -7.03
N PHE A 112 -6.70 -1.64 -7.28
CA PHE A 112 -7.33 -2.90 -7.69
C PHE A 112 -8.23 -3.46 -6.59
N ALA A 113 -7.76 -3.48 -5.34
CA ALA A 113 -8.56 -3.85 -4.19
C ALA A 113 -9.78 -2.93 -4.02
N LEU A 114 -9.63 -1.63 -4.33
CA LEU A 114 -10.74 -0.69 -4.32
C LEU A 114 -11.77 -1.04 -5.40
N VAL A 115 -11.36 -1.27 -6.66
CA VAL A 115 -12.25 -1.76 -7.72
C VAL A 115 -12.99 -3.03 -7.27
N GLU A 116 -12.25 -4.01 -6.74
CA GLU A 116 -12.83 -5.25 -6.24
C GLU A 116 -13.77 -5.02 -5.06
N SER A 117 -13.59 -3.99 -4.25
CA SER A 117 -14.55 -3.63 -3.19
C SER A 117 -15.84 -3.00 -3.73
N LEU A 118 -15.76 -2.27 -4.85
CA LEU A 118 -16.89 -1.55 -5.47
C LEU A 118 -17.78 -2.45 -6.35
N ARG A 119 -17.28 -3.61 -6.80
CA ARG A 119 -18.10 -4.57 -7.56
C ARG A 119 -19.42 -4.90 -6.87
N LEU A 120 -20.46 -5.23 -7.63
CA LEU A 120 -21.74 -5.59 -7.06
C LEU A 120 -21.72 -7.03 -6.51
N GLY A 121 -22.72 -7.39 -5.71
CA GLY A 121 -22.87 -8.74 -5.15
C GLY A 121 -22.40 -8.91 -3.71
N LYS A 122 -22.54 -10.15 -3.21
CA LYS A 122 -22.17 -10.50 -1.84
C LYS A 122 -20.67 -10.76 -1.76
N LYS A 123 -20.00 -10.14 -0.80
CA LYS A 123 -18.55 -10.30 -0.58
C LYS A 123 -18.26 -10.47 0.89
N HIS A 124 -17.14 -11.11 1.19
CA HIS A 124 -16.59 -11.14 2.54
C HIS A 124 -16.31 -9.72 3.06
N ILE A 125 -16.49 -9.50 4.38
CA ILE A 125 -16.36 -8.16 4.99
C ILE A 125 -14.99 -7.53 4.74
N VAL A 126 -13.93 -8.35 4.77
CA VAL A 126 -12.57 -7.93 4.47
C VAL A 126 -12.53 -7.28 3.08
N LEU A 127 -13.06 -7.92 2.03
CA LEU A 127 -13.03 -7.36 0.67
C LEU A 127 -13.85 -6.07 0.52
N ARG A 128 -14.87 -5.87 1.37
CA ARG A 128 -15.72 -4.66 1.34
C ARG A 128 -15.02 -3.46 1.99
N TRP A 129 -14.23 -3.69 3.02
CA TRP A 129 -13.60 -2.64 3.82
C TRP A 129 -12.20 -2.30 3.27
N CYS A 130 -12.11 -2.06 1.96
CA CYS A 130 -10.83 -1.81 1.28
C CYS A 130 -10.06 -0.64 1.90
N GLY A 131 -10.71 0.47 2.23
CA GLY A 131 -10.04 1.61 2.86
C GLY A 131 -9.32 1.22 4.16
N LEU A 132 -9.98 0.43 5.00
CA LEU A 132 -9.37 -0.07 6.24
C LEU A 132 -8.25 -1.07 5.96
N ASN A 133 -8.42 -2.00 5.03
CA ASN A 133 -7.36 -2.97 4.72
C ASN A 133 -6.10 -2.30 4.18
N VAL A 134 -6.26 -1.34 3.26
CA VAL A 134 -5.14 -0.58 2.67
C VAL A 134 -4.49 0.30 3.72
N PHE A 135 -5.27 0.84 4.67
CA PHE A 135 -4.72 1.52 5.84
C PHE A 135 -3.91 0.55 6.72
N CYS A 136 -4.48 -0.59 7.12
CA CYS A 136 -3.81 -1.59 7.95
C CYS A 136 -2.53 -2.13 7.31
N TRP A 137 -2.54 -2.39 6.00
CA TRP A 137 -1.35 -2.89 5.32
C TRP A 137 -0.21 -1.87 5.25
N GLN A 138 -0.50 -0.56 5.37
CA GLN A 138 0.53 0.47 5.30
C GLN A 138 1.28 0.54 6.63
N TYR A 139 0.58 0.26 7.74
CA TYR A 139 1.15 0.28 9.09
C TYR A 139 1.76 -1.05 9.52
N ILE A 140 1.11 -2.17 9.17
CA ILE A 140 1.55 -3.50 9.61
C ILE A 140 2.44 -4.16 8.56
N GLY A 141 2.31 -3.75 7.30
CA GLY A 141 3.10 -4.28 6.20
C GLY A 141 2.28 -5.07 5.20
N ALA A 142 2.43 -4.69 3.93
CA ALA A 142 1.70 -5.28 2.83
C ALA A 142 2.05 -6.75 2.59
N ALA A 143 3.30 -7.16 2.83
CA ALA A 143 3.74 -8.55 2.71
C ALA A 143 2.94 -9.51 3.61
N ILE A 144 2.46 -9.04 4.76
CA ILE A 144 1.63 -9.84 5.68
C ILE A 144 0.17 -9.89 5.20
N PHE A 145 -0.38 -8.73 4.82
CA PHE A 145 -1.80 -8.57 4.51
C PHE A 145 -2.20 -9.09 3.14
N ILE A 146 -1.35 -8.92 2.12
CA ILE A 146 -1.68 -9.27 0.73
C ILE A 146 -1.99 -10.76 0.57
N PRO A 147 -1.20 -11.72 1.10
CA PRO A 147 -1.53 -13.13 0.95
C PRO A 147 -2.84 -13.48 1.66
N LEU A 148 -3.11 -12.91 2.84
CA LEU A 148 -4.40 -13.09 3.54
C LEU A 148 -5.57 -12.53 2.74
N TYR A 149 -5.40 -11.35 2.13
CA TYR A 149 -6.41 -10.77 1.24
C TYR A 149 -6.71 -11.71 0.08
N PHE A 150 -5.68 -12.29 -0.55
CA PHE A 150 -5.87 -13.26 -1.64
C PHE A 150 -6.50 -14.57 -1.20
N VAL A 151 -6.26 -15.05 0.02
CA VAL A 151 -7.01 -16.18 0.58
C VAL A 151 -8.50 -15.88 0.53
N VAL A 152 -8.91 -14.74 1.09
CA VAL A 152 -10.32 -14.35 1.15
C VAL A 152 -10.90 -14.13 -0.25
N GLU A 153 -10.14 -13.50 -1.16
CA GLU A 153 -10.58 -13.24 -2.54
C GLU A 153 -10.81 -14.54 -3.32
N VAL A 154 -9.83 -15.46 -3.29
CA VAL A 154 -9.93 -16.78 -3.91
C VAL A 154 -11.15 -17.51 -3.36
N GLU A 155 -11.33 -17.54 -2.04
CA GLU A 155 -12.51 -18.18 -1.43
C GLU A 155 -13.82 -17.56 -1.87
N ASN A 156 -13.89 -16.22 -1.93
CA ASN A 156 -15.10 -15.51 -2.32
C ASN A 156 -15.45 -15.77 -3.79
N HIS A 157 -14.46 -15.74 -4.67
CA HIS A 157 -14.65 -15.97 -6.10
C HIS A 157 -15.09 -17.41 -6.39
N PHE A 158 -14.48 -18.37 -5.71
CA PHE A 158 -14.60 -19.79 -6.02
C PHE A 158 -15.65 -20.56 -5.22
N ALA A 159 -16.18 -20.01 -4.12
CA ALA A 159 -17.27 -20.62 -3.35
C ALA A 159 -18.66 -20.50 -4.02
N GLY A 160 -18.73 -20.31 -5.34
CA GLY A 160 -19.99 -20.07 -6.06
C GLY A 160 -20.63 -18.71 -5.75
N LYS A 161 -19.88 -17.78 -5.14
CA LYS A 161 -20.29 -16.42 -4.79
C LYS A 161 -19.54 -15.38 -5.62
N ALA A 162 -19.17 -15.73 -6.86
CA ALA A 162 -18.50 -14.82 -7.77
C ALA A 162 -19.25 -13.48 -7.76
N PRO A 163 -18.60 -12.37 -7.35
CA PRO A 163 -19.24 -11.07 -7.31
C PRO A 163 -19.78 -10.73 -8.69
N ASP A 164 -20.88 -10.00 -8.74
CA ASP A 164 -21.29 -9.39 -10.00
C ASP A 164 -20.13 -8.49 -10.45
N PRO A 165 -19.55 -8.73 -11.64
CA PRO A 165 -18.36 -8.02 -12.07
C PRO A 165 -18.62 -6.52 -12.26
N ALA A 166 -19.87 -6.08 -12.34
CA ALA A 166 -20.24 -4.70 -12.54
C ALA A 166 -19.88 -3.82 -11.33
N VAL A 167 -19.36 -2.63 -11.60
CA VAL A 167 -19.20 -1.53 -10.63
C VAL A 167 -20.28 -0.48 -10.90
N PRO A 168 -20.89 0.16 -9.88
CA PRO A 168 -21.79 1.28 -10.10
C PRO A 168 -21.14 2.35 -10.98
N HIS A 169 -21.75 2.67 -12.12
CA HIS A 169 -21.07 3.44 -13.16
C HIS A 169 -20.62 4.84 -12.73
N GLY A 170 -21.39 5.53 -11.89
CA GLY A 170 -20.99 6.81 -11.34
C GLY A 170 -19.67 6.70 -10.56
N GLN A 171 -19.50 5.61 -9.81
CA GLN A 171 -18.25 5.31 -9.11
C GLN A 171 -17.15 4.90 -10.09
N ALA A 172 -17.45 4.06 -11.09
CA ALA A 172 -16.47 3.67 -12.10
C ALA A 172 -15.89 4.90 -12.85
N LYS A 173 -16.73 5.86 -13.23
CA LYS A 173 -16.34 7.15 -13.82
C LYS A 173 -15.49 8.00 -12.89
N ALA A 174 -15.94 8.12 -11.64
CA ALA A 174 -15.29 8.97 -10.64
C ALA A 174 -13.95 8.40 -10.14
N LEU A 175 -13.75 7.08 -10.23
CA LEU A 175 -12.62 6.38 -9.63
C LEU A 175 -11.25 6.90 -10.09
N LEU A 176 -11.06 7.08 -11.40
CA LEU A 176 -9.80 7.59 -11.90
C LEU A 176 -9.51 8.98 -11.34
N LEU A 177 -10.48 9.89 -11.40
CA LEU A 177 -10.30 11.26 -10.92
C LEU A 177 -10.04 11.29 -9.41
N ALA A 178 -10.83 10.56 -8.61
CA ALA A 178 -10.66 10.49 -7.17
C ALA A 178 -9.29 9.93 -6.79
N SER A 179 -8.86 8.85 -7.44
CA SER A 179 -7.57 8.20 -7.16
C SER A 179 -6.38 9.02 -7.67
N VAL A 180 -6.49 9.77 -8.77
CA VAL A 180 -5.46 10.72 -9.20
C VAL A 180 -5.27 11.83 -8.17
N LEU A 181 -6.37 12.45 -7.72
CA LEU A 181 -6.35 13.57 -6.77
C LEU A 181 -5.83 13.19 -5.38
N THR A 182 -6.03 11.94 -4.97
CA THR A 182 -5.71 11.50 -3.59
C THR A 182 -4.51 10.57 -3.56
N ILE A 183 -4.44 9.55 -4.40
CA ILE A 183 -3.36 8.56 -4.37
C ILE A 183 -2.14 9.05 -5.15
N ILE A 184 -2.30 9.36 -6.45
CA ILE A 184 -1.16 9.77 -7.29
C ILE A 184 -0.58 11.11 -6.83
N HIS A 185 -1.44 12.07 -6.49
CA HIS A 185 -0.99 13.36 -5.97
C HIS A 185 -0.17 13.20 -4.68
N LEU A 186 -0.67 12.46 -3.69
CA LEU A 186 0.06 12.27 -2.42
C LEU A 186 1.34 11.46 -2.63
N TYR A 187 1.31 10.41 -3.46
CA TYR A 187 2.52 9.69 -3.87
C TYR A 187 3.57 10.63 -4.48
N ARG A 188 3.15 11.52 -5.38
CA ARG A 188 4.02 12.53 -5.98
C ARG A 188 4.58 13.49 -4.93
N MET A 189 3.77 13.95 -3.98
CA MET A 189 4.23 14.85 -2.92
C MET A 189 5.22 14.20 -1.95
N VAL A 190 5.12 12.88 -1.74
CA VAL A 190 6.06 12.14 -0.89
C VAL A 190 7.40 11.89 -1.60
N TYR A 191 7.38 11.36 -2.83
CA TYR A 191 8.62 10.92 -3.49
C TYR A 191 9.28 12.00 -4.36
N PHE A 192 8.48 12.91 -4.91
CA PHE A 192 8.90 13.97 -5.83
C PHE A 192 8.36 15.34 -5.38
N PRO A 193 8.66 15.76 -4.14
CA PRO A 193 8.18 17.03 -3.62
C PRO A 193 8.69 18.22 -4.45
N PRO A 194 7.89 19.29 -4.63
CA PRO A 194 8.39 20.54 -5.16
C PRO A 194 9.53 21.09 -4.31
N ALA A 195 10.54 21.70 -4.93
CA ALA A 195 11.68 22.29 -4.21
C ALA A 195 11.29 23.41 -3.23
N SER A 196 10.09 23.99 -3.37
CA SER A 196 9.59 25.07 -2.53
C SER A 196 8.96 24.62 -1.21
N ILE A 197 8.75 23.31 -1.00
CA ILE A 197 8.08 22.85 0.23
C ILE A 197 9.08 22.77 1.39
N THR A 198 8.64 23.16 2.59
CA THR A 198 9.43 23.03 3.82
C THR A 198 9.48 21.57 4.28
N THR A 199 10.44 21.26 5.15
CA THR A 199 10.50 19.95 5.83
C THR A 199 9.20 19.59 6.54
N SER A 200 8.58 20.55 7.24
CA SER A 200 7.31 20.32 7.96
C SER A 200 6.17 20.03 6.99
N GLN A 201 6.11 20.73 5.85
CA GLN A 201 5.12 20.46 4.81
C GLN A 201 5.31 19.07 4.20
N HIS A 202 6.55 18.66 3.92
CA HIS A 202 6.82 17.32 3.40
C HIS A 202 6.43 16.22 4.39
N GLN A 203 6.74 16.40 5.68
CA GLN A 203 6.29 15.51 6.74
C GLN A 203 4.77 15.45 6.86
N ALA A 204 4.08 16.58 6.70
CA ALA A 204 2.62 16.60 6.64
C ALA A 204 2.07 15.79 5.46
N PHE A 205 2.68 15.88 4.27
CA PHE A 205 2.30 15.03 3.14
C PHE A 205 2.56 13.54 3.41
N MET A 206 3.66 13.18 4.08
CA MET A 206 3.95 11.79 4.48
C MET A 206 2.90 11.24 5.45
N ALA A 207 2.43 12.06 6.40
CA ALA A 207 1.36 11.69 7.31
C ALA A 207 0.01 11.52 6.58
N VAL A 208 -0.39 12.55 5.81
CA VAL A 208 -1.66 12.55 5.06
C VAL A 208 -1.71 11.40 4.03
N TRP A 209 -0.57 11.02 3.45
CA TRP A 209 -0.47 9.88 2.54
C TRP A 209 -0.92 8.56 3.16
N GLN A 210 -0.72 8.35 4.47
CA GLN A 210 -1.21 7.14 5.14
C GLN A 210 -2.74 7.03 5.10
N LEU A 211 -3.42 8.17 5.06
CA LEU A 211 -4.89 8.29 5.03
C LEU A 211 -5.44 8.33 3.60
N ALA A 212 -4.59 8.24 2.57
CA ALA A 212 -4.98 8.24 1.17
C ALA A 212 -6.16 7.30 0.83
N PRO A 213 -6.28 6.07 1.39
CA PRO A 213 -7.40 5.19 1.08
C PRO A 213 -8.77 5.77 1.49
N PHE A 214 -8.82 6.45 2.64
CA PHE A 214 -10.04 7.08 3.13
C PHE A 214 -10.36 8.34 2.33
N PHE A 215 -9.35 9.16 2.01
CA PHE A 215 -9.55 10.31 1.13
C PHE A 215 -10.02 9.88 -0.26
N CYS A 216 -9.43 8.84 -0.84
CA CYS A 216 -9.86 8.32 -2.13
C CYS A 216 -11.32 7.87 -2.11
N LEU A 217 -11.75 7.15 -1.06
CA LEU A 217 -13.15 6.74 -0.90
C LEU A 217 -14.09 7.94 -0.74
N ALA A 218 -13.73 8.91 0.10
CA ALA A 218 -14.55 10.10 0.32
C ALA A 218 -14.67 10.94 -0.97
N THR A 219 -13.56 11.20 -1.67
CA THR A 219 -13.53 11.91 -2.94
C THR A 219 -14.28 11.14 -4.03
N LEU A 220 -14.15 9.82 -4.08
CA LEU A 220 -14.91 8.97 -4.99
C LEU A 220 -16.41 9.14 -4.79
N LEU A 221 -16.89 9.04 -3.55
CA LEU A 221 -18.31 9.19 -3.24
C LEU A 221 -18.81 10.60 -3.60
N ALA A 222 -18.06 11.64 -3.24
CA ALA A 222 -18.37 13.02 -3.56
C ALA A 222 -18.52 13.24 -5.08
N ILE A 223 -17.53 12.84 -5.88
CA ILE A 223 -17.55 13.00 -7.34
C ILE A 223 -18.64 12.12 -7.97
N SER A 224 -18.83 10.89 -7.47
CA SER A 224 -19.82 9.96 -8.02
C SER A 224 -21.25 10.46 -7.88
N SER A 225 -21.54 11.27 -6.84
CA SER A 225 -22.86 11.87 -6.62
C SER A 225 -23.30 12.77 -7.79
N CYS A 226 -22.34 13.40 -8.48
CA CYS A 226 -22.57 14.25 -9.65
C CYS A 226 -22.97 13.48 -10.92
N PHE A 227 -22.90 12.14 -10.91
CA PHE A 227 -23.22 11.29 -12.06
C PHE A 227 -24.55 10.53 -11.92
N SER A 228 -25.41 10.93 -10.98
CA SER A 228 -26.71 10.32 -10.75
C SER A 228 -27.66 10.57 -11.94
N GLY A 229 -28.35 9.54 -12.45
CA GLY A 229 -29.52 9.71 -13.34
C GLY A 229 -29.43 9.18 -14.77
N SER A 230 -28.32 8.59 -15.23
CA SER A 230 -28.29 7.99 -16.58
C SER A 230 -28.77 6.53 -16.57
N THR A 231 -29.79 6.20 -17.37
CA THR A 231 -30.11 4.82 -17.75
C THR A 231 -28.92 4.23 -18.51
N GLN A 232 -28.51 3.01 -18.17
CA GLN A 232 -27.25 2.46 -18.66
C GLN A 232 -27.37 1.07 -19.25
N SER A 233 -26.59 0.88 -20.30
CA SER A 233 -26.35 -0.40 -20.93
C SER A 233 -25.49 -1.30 -20.04
N ARG A 234 -25.60 -2.61 -20.29
CA ARG A 234 -24.79 -3.64 -19.65
C ARG A 234 -23.29 -3.34 -19.87
N ASN A 235 -22.48 -3.44 -18.82
CA ASN A 235 -21.02 -3.22 -18.84
C ASN A 235 -20.56 -1.77 -19.13
N ALA A 236 -21.40 -0.76 -18.90
CA ALA A 236 -21.02 0.64 -19.10
C ALA A 236 -19.84 1.10 -18.21
N ASP A 237 -19.57 0.39 -17.12
CA ASP A 237 -18.45 0.61 -16.18
C ASP A 237 -17.09 0.11 -16.72
N ALA A 238 -17.09 -0.96 -17.53
CA ALA A 238 -15.89 -1.70 -17.90
C ALA A 238 -14.79 -0.84 -18.55
N ARG A 239 -15.16 0.15 -19.38
CA ARG A 239 -14.20 1.07 -20.00
C ARG A 239 -13.46 1.89 -18.95
N TRP A 240 -14.16 2.44 -17.96
CA TRP A 240 -13.58 3.30 -16.93
C TRP A 240 -12.68 2.52 -15.97
N ILE A 241 -13.09 1.30 -15.62
CA ILE A 241 -12.27 0.38 -14.83
C ILE A 241 -10.99 0.02 -15.59
N LYS A 242 -11.09 -0.34 -16.88
CA LYS A 242 -9.90 -0.64 -17.71
C LYS A 242 -8.93 0.52 -17.82
N ILE A 243 -9.43 1.75 -18.02
CA ILE A 243 -8.58 2.95 -18.06
C ILE A 243 -7.91 3.16 -16.70
N THR A 244 -8.64 3.03 -15.60
CA THR A 244 -8.08 3.16 -14.25
C THR A 244 -6.97 2.13 -14.03
N CYS A 245 -7.21 0.86 -14.36
CA CYS A 245 -6.21 -0.18 -14.21
C CYS A 245 -4.99 0.05 -15.11
N LEU A 246 -5.19 0.54 -16.33
CA LEU A 246 -4.11 0.90 -17.25
C LEU A 246 -3.22 2.01 -16.66
N VAL A 247 -3.81 3.08 -16.12
CA VAL A 247 -3.05 4.19 -15.52
C VAL A 247 -2.18 3.70 -14.36
N TYR A 248 -2.73 2.87 -13.47
CA TYR A 248 -1.97 2.33 -12.35
C TYR A 248 -0.96 1.25 -12.76
N GLY A 249 -1.26 0.47 -13.81
CA GLY A 249 -0.28 -0.42 -14.43
C GLY A 249 0.92 0.36 -14.99
N LEU A 250 0.66 1.47 -15.69
CA LEU A 250 1.69 2.37 -16.20
C LEU A 250 2.47 3.06 -15.09
N LEU A 251 1.82 3.52 -14.03
CA LEU A 251 2.50 4.10 -12.85
C LEU A 251 3.53 3.12 -12.27
N SER A 252 3.12 1.86 -12.03
CA SER A 252 4.03 0.83 -11.54
C SER A 252 5.14 0.53 -12.54
N ALA A 253 4.82 0.33 -13.83
CA ALA A 253 5.81 0.04 -14.86
C ALA A 253 6.86 1.15 -14.98
N VAL A 254 6.44 2.42 -15.04
CA VAL A 254 7.34 3.58 -15.13
C VAL A 254 8.24 3.68 -13.91
N ALA A 255 7.70 3.46 -12.70
CA ALA A 255 8.49 3.47 -11.47
C ALA A 255 9.56 2.37 -11.47
N HIS A 256 9.22 1.14 -11.86
CA HIS A 256 10.17 0.02 -11.91
C HIS A 256 11.25 0.24 -12.97
N ILE A 257 10.85 0.60 -14.20
CA ILE A 257 11.79 0.87 -15.29
C ILE A 257 12.72 2.03 -14.91
N GLY A 258 12.17 3.13 -14.38
CA GLY A 258 12.96 4.30 -13.98
C GLY A 258 13.97 3.98 -12.88
N VAL A 259 13.57 3.20 -11.87
CA VAL A 259 14.48 2.77 -10.79
C VAL A 259 15.55 1.82 -11.31
N HIS A 260 15.20 0.83 -12.15
CA HIS A 260 16.20 -0.06 -12.74
C HIS A 260 17.20 0.70 -13.61
N ILE A 261 16.76 1.67 -14.41
CA ILE A 261 17.66 2.55 -15.17
C ILE A 261 18.57 3.31 -14.19
N ALA A 262 18.00 3.97 -13.18
CA ALA A 262 18.78 4.75 -12.21
C ALA A 262 19.83 3.93 -11.46
N LEU A 263 19.52 2.68 -11.08
CA LEU A 263 20.46 1.79 -10.39
C LEU A 263 21.53 1.23 -11.34
N SER A 264 21.20 1.00 -12.62
CA SER A 264 22.13 0.43 -13.59
C SER A 264 23.05 1.46 -14.24
N THR A 265 22.66 2.73 -14.27
CA THR A 265 23.48 3.83 -14.82
C THR A 265 24.20 4.64 -13.75
N SER A 266 24.01 4.30 -12.47
CA SER A 266 24.70 4.96 -11.36
C SER A 266 26.19 4.61 -11.35
N HIS A 267 27.04 5.64 -11.19
CA HIS A 267 28.48 5.47 -10.93
C HIS A 267 28.80 5.31 -9.44
N ASP A 268 27.82 5.54 -8.56
CA ASP A 268 27.98 5.39 -7.12
C ASP A 268 27.73 3.93 -6.70
N PRO A 269 28.71 3.21 -6.13
CA PRO A 269 28.55 1.82 -5.74
C PRO A 269 27.49 1.61 -4.64
N SER A 270 27.20 2.64 -3.83
CA SER A 270 26.14 2.60 -2.82
C SER A 270 24.72 2.64 -3.43
N VAL A 271 24.61 2.99 -4.72
CA VAL A 271 23.36 3.07 -5.47
C VAL A 271 23.47 2.11 -6.66
N SER A 272 23.44 0.81 -6.37
CA SER A 272 23.55 -0.27 -7.35
C SER A 272 22.44 -1.30 -7.19
N GLN A 273 22.24 -2.16 -8.19
CA GLN A 273 21.29 -3.28 -8.10
C GLN A 273 21.60 -4.19 -6.90
N ALA A 274 22.88 -4.46 -6.66
CA ALA A 274 23.33 -5.25 -5.52
C ALA A 274 23.00 -4.56 -4.19
N ALA A 275 23.27 -3.27 -4.06
CA ALA A 275 22.94 -2.49 -2.86
C ALA A 275 21.42 -2.41 -2.60
N ALA A 276 20.60 -2.48 -3.66
CA ALA A 276 19.15 -2.42 -3.55
C ALA A 276 18.51 -3.76 -3.15
N TYR A 277 18.98 -4.87 -3.72
CA TYR A 277 18.28 -6.17 -3.65
C TYR A 277 19.01 -7.25 -2.87
N ILE A 278 20.32 -7.08 -2.57
CA ILE A 278 21.08 -8.07 -1.81
C ILE A 278 21.11 -7.64 -0.34
N PRO A 279 20.47 -8.39 0.56
CA PRO A 279 20.44 -8.04 1.97
C PRO A 279 21.82 -8.16 2.62
N ARG A 280 22.11 -7.23 3.52
CA ARG A 280 23.33 -7.20 4.33
C ARG A 280 23.12 -7.93 5.67
N PHE A 281 23.26 -9.25 5.64
CA PHE A 281 23.07 -10.08 6.83
C PHE A 281 24.04 -9.75 7.98
N ASP A 282 25.23 -9.20 7.68
CA ASP A 282 26.23 -8.78 8.66
C ASP A 282 25.75 -7.64 9.58
N ALA A 283 24.78 -6.86 9.12
CA ALA A 283 24.27 -5.71 9.85
C ALA A 283 22.96 -5.99 10.61
N LEU A 284 22.29 -7.12 10.35
CA LEU A 284 21.06 -7.52 11.06
C LEU A 284 21.23 -7.59 12.58
N TRP A 285 22.41 -8.00 13.04
CA TRP A 285 22.68 -8.28 14.45
C TRP A 285 23.25 -7.11 15.22
N ARG A 286 23.38 -5.93 14.60
CA ARG A 286 23.85 -4.73 15.28
C ARG A 286 22.66 -4.02 15.95
N ARG A 287 22.64 -4.03 17.29
CA ARG A 287 21.59 -3.37 18.11
C ARG A 287 21.59 -1.83 18.05
N ASP A 288 22.53 -1.22 17.33
CA ASP A 288 22.70 0.23 17.27
C ASP A 288 21.69 0.96 16.37
N THR A 289 20.82 0.25 15.65
CA THR A 289 19.78 0.91 14.85
C THR A 289 18.84 1.74 15.73
N ALA A 290 18.62 1.32 16.99
CA ALA A 290 17.86 2.08 18.01
C ALA A 290 18.45 3.48 18.31
N ALA A 291 19.78 3.64 18.14
CA ALA A 291 20.49 4.90 18.37
C ALA A 291 20.73 5.70 17.08
N SER A 292 20.36 5.15 15.92
CA SER A 292 20.66 5.74 14.62
C SER A 292 19.40 6.25 13.91
N VAL A 293 19.55 7.29 13.09
CA VAL A 293 18.53 7.67 12.09
C VAL A 293 18.51 6.66 10.94
N PHE A 294 19.59 5.88 10.81
CA PHE A 294 19.85 5.00 9.69
C PHE A 294 19.14 3.67 9.85
N ILE A 295 17.97 3.56 9.22
CA ILE A 295 17.46 2.24 8.86
C ILE A 295 18.45 1.59 7.86
N GLU A 296 19.11 2.40 7.00
CA GLU A 296 19.95 2.01 5.83
C GLU A 296 20.94 0.87 6.07
N LYS A 297 21.69 0.87 7.18
CA LYS A 297 22.69 -0.19 7.41
C LYS A 297 22.05 -1.54 7.66
N SER A 298 20.78 -1.59 8.01
CA SER A 298 20.06 -2.77 8.51
C SER A 298 18.76 -3.07 7.75
N ILE A 299 18.50 -2.43 6.58
CA ILE A 299 17.21 -2.63 5.90
C ILE A 299 17.17 -3.94 5.12
N PHE A 300 16.26 -4.80 5.56
CA PHE A 300 15.51 -5.70 4.70
C PHE A 300 14.26 -4.95 4.23
N PHE A 301 14.19 -4.59 2.95
CA PHE A 301 12.94 -4.14 2.35
C PHE A 301 12.37 -5.31 1.55
N LEU A 302 11.87 -6.31 2.27
CA LEU A 302 11.00 -7.38 1.75
C LEU A 302 10.05 -7.83 2.87
#